data_AF-A0A7L8S8B4-F1
#
_entry.id   AF-A0A7L8S8B4-F1
#
_cell.length_a   1.000
_cell.length_b   1.000
_cell.length_c   1.000
_cell.angle_alpha   90.00
_cell.angle_beta   90.00
_cell.angle_gamma   90.00
#
_symmetry.space_group_name_H-M   'P 1'
#
loop_
_entity.id
_entity.type
_entity.pdbx_description
1 polymer ?
#
loop_
_entity_poly.entity_id
_entity_poly.type
_entity_poly.pdbx_seq_one_letter_code
_entity_poly.pdbx_strand_id
1 'polypeptide(L)'
;MTTNTLRTLMASAALAIGACAFAADYIAPAQLSPPESSAQGARDAAGRAARDAQKAARKAEDAAKAAAAKSKVATGKVSRALAEGIRQAAKKAAEAATRLEEKAAASAGKALDESKDLARAAQEESARAAHASREALARAEESVNRAAQASKEEAEQAAQATREALDKADEAMRSAAKAVADASARTLEAMKRAARPAGQEKK
;
A
#
# COMPACT_ATOMS: atom_id res chain seq x y z
N MET A 1 5.98 -38.52 46.17
CA MET A 1 6.91 -38.07 45.13
C MET A 1 7.12 -36.57 45.36
N THR A 2 8.10 -36.06 46.13
CA THR A 2 9.58 -36.02 45.91
C THR A 2 9.89 -35.40 44.53
N THR A 3 10.63 -34.31 44.32
CA THR A 3 11.62 -33.58 45.15
C THR A 3 11.99 -32.26 44.45
N ASN A 4 12.26 -31.19 45.22
CA ASN A 4 13.30 -30.13 45.09
C ASN A 4 13.50 -29.39 43.73
N THR A 5 13.88 -28.11 43.66
CA THR A 5 14.96 -27.42 44.42
C THR A 5 14.97 -25.92 44.08
N LEU A 6 15.05 -25.05 45.10
CA LEU A 6 15.79 -23.76 45.25
C LEU A 6 15.89 -22.78 44.04
N ARG A 7 15.81 -21.46 44.16
CA ARG A 7 16.45 -20.53 45.13
C ARG A 7 15.94 -19.10 44.79
N THR A 8 15.14 -18.42 45.59
CA THR A 8 15.53 -17.47 46.67
C THR A 8 16.42 -16.27 46.27
N LEU A 9 15.81 -15.07 46.36
CA LEU A 9 16.27 -13.85 47.06
C LEU A 9 17.11 -12.74 46.36
N MET A 10 16.68 -11.50 46.68
CA MET A 10 17.32 -10.15 46.67
C MET A 10 17.33 -9.37 45.35
N ALA A 11 16.59 -8.25 45.22
CA ALA A 11 16.64 -6.94 45.91
C ALA A 11 17.73 -5.99 45.38
N SER A 12 17.24 -4.88 44.80
CA SER A 12 17.79 -3.51 44.77
C SER A 12 19.24 -3.26 44.34
N ALA A 13 19.41 -2.57 43.21
CA ALA A 13 20.53 -1.65 43.02
C ALA A 13 20.07 -0.43 42.18
N ALA A 14 20.12 0.73 42.83
CA ALA A 14 20.01 2.04 42.21
C ALA A 14 21.23 2.31 41.31
N LEU A 15 21.05 3.05 40.22
CA LEU A 15 22.16 3.64 39.47
C LEU A 15 21.84 5.10 39.17
N ALA A 16 22.43 5.97 39.98
CA ALA A 16 22.52 7.40 39.77
C ALA A 16 23.93 7.74 39.27
N ILE A 17 23.96 8.54 38.19
CA ILE A 17 24.93 9.57 37.77
C ILE A 17 26.43 9.24 37.81
N GLY A 18 27.06 9.34 36.63
CA GLY A 18 28.48 9.66 36.48
C GLY A 18 28.72 10.40 35.16
N ALA A 19 29.03 11.70 35.25
CA ALA A 19 29.35 12.57 34.12
C ALA A 19 30.87 12.73 33.93
N CYS A 20 31.26 12.88 32.66
CA CYS A 20 32.40 13.61 32.09
C CYS A 20 33.85 13.21 32.44
N ALA A 21 34.62 12.92 31.38
CA ALA A 21 36.00 13.38 31.26
C ALA A 21 36.29 13.76 29.79
N PHE A 22 36.42 15.05 29.52
CA PHE A 22 37.10 15.59 28.35
C PHE A 22 38.59 15.70 28.67
N ALA A 23 39.45 15.24 27.77
CA ALA A 23 40.87 15.59 27.63
C ALA A 23 41.31 15.07 26.25
N ALA A 24 42.12 15.74 25.44
CA ALA A 24 42.57 17.12 25.32
C ALA A 24 43.10 17.24 23.88
N ASP A 25 42.82 18.38 23.25
CA ASP A 25 43.42 18.99 22.05
C ASP A 25 43.69 18.22 20.74
N TYR A 26 43.06 18.78 19.71
CA TYR A 26 43.38 18.80 18.28
C TYR A 26 43.05 17.59 17.39
N ILE A 27 41.76 17.40 17.09
CA ILE A 27 41.30 16.83 15.81
C ILE A 27 40.09 17.63 15.29
N ALA A 28 40.13 17.93 13.99
CA ALA A 28 39.34 18.89 13.22
C ALA A 28 37.80 18.87 13.39
N PRO A 29 37.10 20.00 13.14
CA PRO A 29 35.64 20.07 13.16
C PRO A 29 35.05 19.53 11.85
N ALA A 30 34.98 18.22 11.70
CA ALA A 30 34.18 17.48 10.73
C ALA A 30 34.31 16.00 11.12
N GLN A 31 33.28 15.22 11.40
CA GLN A 31 32.36 14.70 10.39
C GLN A 31 31.15 14.10 11.12
N LEU A 32 30.02 14.79 11.11
CA LEU A 32 28.70 14.24 11.44
C LEU A 32 28.08 13.65 10.17
N SER A 33 28.70 12.62 9.61
CA SER A 33 28.16 11.90 8.46
C SER A 33 27.87 10.45 8.85
N PRO A 34 26.59 9.99 8.80
CA PRO A 34 26.32 8.57 8.95
C PRO A 34 27.09 7.78 7.87
N PRO A 35 27.56 6.55 8.17
CA PRO A 35 28.32 5.77 7.23
C PRO A 35 27.51 5.61 5.93
N GLU A 36 28.10 5.95 4.79
CA GLU A 36 27.43 5.98 3.47
C GLU A 36 26.66 4.67 3.15
N SER A 37 27.13 3.54 3.71
CA SER A 37 26.51 2.22 3.62
C SER A 37 25.06 2.16 4.15
N SER A 38 24.74 2.85 5.25
CA SER A 38 23.37 2.81 5.82
C SER A 38 22.39 3.68 5.03
N ALA A 39 22.86 4.83 4.51
CA ALA A 39 22.07 5.71 3.67
C ALA A 39 21.77 5.08 2.29
N GLN A 40 22.74 4.36 1.72
CA GLN A 40 22.55 3.65 0.45
C GLN A 40 21.57 2.48 0.60
N GLY A 41 21.67 1.70 1.69
CA GLY A 41 20.70 0.64 1.99
C GLY A 41 19.26 1.14 2.14
N ALA A 42 19.06 2.28 2.80
CA ALA A 42 17.74 2.91 2.92
C ALA A 42 17.16 3.34 1.56
N ARG A 43 17.99 3.92 0.69
CA ARG A 43 17.60 4.32 -0.68
C ARG A 43 17.20 3.12 -1.53
N ASP A 44 17.97 2.03 -1.49
CA ASP A 44 17.66 0.81 -2.23
C ASP A 44 16.35 0.17 -1.74
N ALA A 45 16.11 0.17 -0.43
CA ALA A 45 14.87 -0.31 0.15
C ALA A 45 13.67 0.54 -0.30
N ALA A 46 13.81 1.87 -0.31
CA ALA A 46 12.80 2.81 -0.81
C ALA A 46 12.48 2.55 -2.29
N GLY A 47 13.51 2.42 -3.13
CA GLY A 47 13.35 2.16 -4.56
C GLY A 47 12.69 0.81 -4.86
N ARG A 48 12.97 -0.24 -4.08
CA ARG A 48 12.29 -1.54 -4.21
C ARG A 48 10.83 -1.44 -3.79
N ALA A 49 10.54 -0.80 -2.67
CA ALA A 49 9.17 -0.64 -2.18
C ALA A 49 8.28 0.15 -3.15
N ALA A 50 8.82 1.24 -3.73
CA ALA A 50 8.14 2.01 -4.76
C ALA A 50 7.82 1.17 -6.01
N ARG A 51 8.77 0.37 -6.50
CA ARG A 51 8.54 -0.54 -7.65
C ARG A 51 7.50 -1.62 -7.35
N ASP A 52 7.54 -2.19 -6.15
CA ASP A 52 6.55 -3.18 -5.72
C ASP A 52 5.13 -2.58 -5.65
N ALA A 53 5.00 -1.37 -5.12
CA ALA A 53 3.74 -0.63 -5.09
C ALA A 53 3.24 -0.35 -6.52
N GLN A 54 4.10 0.12 -7.43
CA GLN A 54 3.74 0.35 -8.83
C GLN A 54 3.27 -0.94 -9.54
N LYS A 55 3.94 -2.07 -9.27
CA LYS A 55 3.54 -3.37 -9.84
C LYS A 55 2.19 -3.83 -9.29
N ALA A 56 1.94 -3.63 -8.00
CA ALA A 56 0.66 -3.93 -7.39
C ALA A 56 -0.45 -3.03 -7.96
N ALA A 57 -0.17 -1.75 -8.17
CA ALA A 57 -1.11 -0.77 -8.71
C ALA A 57 -1.61 -1.16 -10.10
N ARG A 58 -0.69 -1.49 -11.02
CA ARG A 58 -1.05 -1.93 -12.37
C ARG A 58 -1.95 -3.17 -12.36
N LYS A 59 -1.61 -4.16 -11.52
CA LYS A 59 -2.41 -5.38 -11.39
C LYS A 59 -3.81 -5.10 -10.83
N ALA A 60 -3.90 -4.18 -9.87
CA ALA A 60 -5.17 -3.82 -9.25
C ALA A 60 -6.04 -3.02 -10.23
N GLU A 61 -5.46 -2.10 -10.99
CA GLU A 61 -6.11 -1.37 -12.09
C GLU A 61 -6.64 -2.32 -13.16
N ASP A 62 -5.80 -3.25 -13.65
CA ASP A 62 -6.21 -4.25 -14.64
C ASP A 62 -7.37 -5.12 -14.15
N ALA A 63 -7.32 -5.54 -12.87
CA ALA A 63 -8.37 -6.35 -12.26
C ALA A 63 -9.68 -5.57 -12.08
N ALA A 64 -9.62 -4.32 -11.63
CA ALA A 64 -10.78 -3.45 -11.46
C ALA A 64 -11.43 -3.14 -12.82
N LYS A 65 -10.63 -2.77 -13.82
CA LYS A 65 -11.07 -2.56 -15.20
C LYS A 65 -11.72 -3.82 -15.78
N ALA A 66 -11.14 -5.00 -15.56
CA ALA A 66 -11.72 -6.25 -16.02
C ALA A 66 -13.07 -6.54 -15.36
N ALA A 67 -13.21 -6.25 -14.06
CA ALA A 67 -14.47 -6.42 -13.34
C ALA A 67 -15.55 -5.45 -13.83
N ALA A 68 -15.21 -4.17 -14.01
CA ALA A 68 -16.11 -3.15 -14.58
C ALA A 68 -16.50 -3.47 -16.04
N ALA A 69 -15.56 -3.94 -16.86
CA ALA A 69 -15.87 -4.38 -18.22
C ALA A 69 -16.84 -5.57 -18.22
N LYS A 70 -16.61 -6.56 -17.34
CA LYS A 70 -17.45 -7.75 -17.24
C LYS A 70 -18.88 -7.44 -16.80
N SER A 71 -19.08 -6.41 -15.97
CA SER A 71 -20.42 -5.99 -15.54
C SER A 71 -21.20 -5.27 -16.65
N LYS A 72 -20.52 -4.73 -17.67
CA LYS A 72 -21.13 -4.02 -18.82
C LYS A 72 -21.56 -4.92 -19.97
N VAL A 73 -20.92 -6.07 -20.15
CA VAL A 73 -21.26 -7.07 -21.20
C VAL A 73 -22.65 -7.72 -20.98
N ALA A 74 -23.25 -7.45 -19.81
CA ALA A 74 -24.46 -8.07 -19.28
C ALA A 74 -25.79 -7.36 -19.59
N THR A 75 -25.81 -6.36 -20.48
CA THR A 75 -26.98 -5.49 -20.66
C THR A 75 -28.20 -6.27 -21.18
N GLY A 76 -29.16 -6.51 -20.29
CA GLY A 76 -30.51 -6.98 -20.61
C GLY A 76 -30.94 -8.35 -20.06
N LYS A 77 -30.03 -9.17 -19.53
CA LYS A 77 -30.38 -10.45 -18.87
C LYS A 77 -29.52 -10.71 -17.65
N VAL A 78 -30.07 -10.48 -16.46
CA VAL A 78 -29.43 -10.89 -15.20
C VAL A 78 -29.63 -12.40 -15.04
N SER A 79 -28.56 -13.17 -15.19
CA SER A 79 -28.55 -14.60 -14.88
C SER A 79 -27.63 -14.87 -13.70
N ARG A 80 -27.90 -15.94 -12.95
CA ARG A 80 -27.05 -16.36 -11.83
C ARG A 80 -25.59 -16.58 -12.27
N ALA A 81 -25.38 -17.25 -13.41
CA ALA A 81 -24.05 -17.51 -13.95
C ALA A 81 -23.29 -16.21 -14.27
N LEU A 82 -23.98 -15.21 -14.80
CA LEU A 82 -23.41 -13.90 -15.06
C LEU A 82 -23.06 -13.18 -13.76
N ALA A 83 -23.99 -13.14 -12.80
CA ALA A 83 -23.77 -12.51 -11.50
C ALA A 83 -22.58 -13.16 -10.77
N GLU A 84 -22.45 -14.49 -10.80
CA GLU A 84 -21.31 -15.21 -10.24
C GLU A 84 -20.01 -14.87 -10.97
N GLY A 85 -20.06 -14.72 -12.29
CA GLY A 85 -18.93 -14.27 -13.10
C GLY A 85 -18.45 -12.87 -12.73
N ILE A 86 -19.37 -11.94 -12.45
CA ILE A 86 -19.09 -10.59 -11.96
C ILE A 86 -18.51 -10.65 -10.55
N ARG A 87 -19.12 -11.41 -9.63
CA ARG A 87 -18.64 -11.61 -8.26
C ARG A 87 -17.19 -12.10 -8.23
N GLN A 88 -16.84 -13.09 -9.07
CA GLN A 88 -15.46 -13.58 -9.16
C GLN A 88 -14.48 -12.50 -9.64
N ALA A 89 -14.88 -11.66 -10.59
CA ALA A 89 -14.05 -10.56 -11.06
C ALA A 89 -13.90 -9.47 -9.98
N ALA A 90 -14.99 -9.11 -9.31
CA ALA A 90 -14.99 -8.18 -8.19
C ALA A 90 -14.10 -8.67 -7.04
N LYS A 91 -14.14 -9.98 -6.73
CA LYS A 91 -13.28 -10.60 -5.71
C LYS A 91 -11.80 -10.45 -6.06
N LYS A 92 -11.42 -10.73 -7.30
CA LYS A 92 -10.05 -10.55 -7.78
C LYS A 92 -9.61 -9.09 -7.72
N ALA A 93 -10.50 -8.16 -8.07
CA ALA A 93 -10.23 -6.72 -7.95
C ALA A 93 -9.99 -6.32 -6.48
N ALA A 94 -10.86 -6.75 -5.56
CA ALA A 94 -10.71 -6.49 -4.13
C ALA A 94 -9.42 -7.07 -3.54
N GLU A 95 -9.05 -8.31 -3.90
CA GLU A 95 -7.79 -8.93 -3.48
C GLU A 95 -6.56 -8.17 -4.01
N ALA A 96 -6.61 -7.72 -5.27
CA ALA A 96 -5.54 -6.93 -5.85
C ALA A 96 -5.45 -5.53 -5.22
N ALA A 97 -6.59 -4.92 -4.89
CA ALA A 97 -6.68 -3.65 -4.20
C ALA A 97 -6.08 -3.69 -2.80
N THR A 98 -6.40 -4.72 -2.01
CA THR A 98 -5.78 -4.93 -0.68
C THR A 98 -4.27 -5.09 -0.79
N ARG A 99 -3.78 -5.84 -1.79
CA ARG A 99 -2.33 -5.95 -2.04
C ARG A 99 -1.70 -4.62 -2.42
N LEU A 100 -2.40 -3.78 -3.18
CA LEU A 100 -1.95 -2.42 -3.49
C LEU A 100 -1.85 -1.60 -2.21
N GLU A 101 -2.89 -1.58 -1.38
CA GLU A 101 -2.92 -0.89 -0.09
C GLU A 101 -1.72 -1.28 0.79
N GLU A 102 -1.47 -2.59 0.95
CA GLU A 102 -0.31 -3.11 1.69
C GLU A 102 1.04 -2.63 1.13
N LYS A 103 1.21 -2.68 -0.20
CA LYS A 103 2.45 -2.26 -0.85
C LYS A 103 2.65 -0.75 -0.83
N ALA A 104 1.58 0.02 -0.96
CA ALA A 104 1.60 1.47 -0.84
C ALA A 104 1.97 1.89 0.59
N ALA A 105 1.39 1.26 1.61
CA ALA A 105 1.76 1.48 3.01
C ALA A 105 3.24 1.12 3.29
N ALA A 106 3.70 -0.02 2.77
CA ALA A 106 5.11 -0.41 2.88
C ALA A 106 6.05 0.57 2.16
N SER A 107 5.62 1.13 1.02
CA SER A 107 6.35 2.17 0.29
C SER A 107 6.39 3.47 1.08
N ALA A 108 5.27 3.90 1.67
CA ALA A 108 5.20 5.09 2.51
C ALA A 108 6.10 4.99 3.75
N GLY A 109 6.13 3.82 4.39
CA GLY A 109 7.01 3.56 5.54
C GLY A 109 8.51 3.57 5.21
N LYS A 110 8.88 3.40 3.94
CA LYS A 110 10.27 3.40 3.46
C LYS A 110 10.61 4.61 2.59
N ALA A 111 9.69 5.54 2.41
CA ALA A 111 9.88 6.70 1.56
C ALA A 111 10.99 7.60 2.11
N LEU A 112 11.74 8.22 1.19
CA LEU A 112 12.70 9.27 1.53
C LEU A 112 11.94 10.53 1.93
N ASP A 113 12.53 11.40 2.75
CA ASP A 113 11.84 12.62 3.22
C ASP A 113 11.29 13.47 2.05
N GLU A 114 12.02 13.56 0.94
CA GLU A 114 11.60 14.26 -0.28
C GLU A 114 10.40 13.64 -1.03
N SER A 115 10.03 12.39 -0.75
CA SER A 115 8.90 11.68 -1.37
C SER A 115 7.85 11.20 -0.38
N LYS A 116 8.01 11.50 0.91
CA LYS A 116 7.19 10.97 2.00
C LYS A 116 5.72 11.40 1.93
N ASP A 117 5.47 12.67 1.62
CA ASP A 117 4.10 13.18 1.53
C ASP A 117 3.35 12.59 0.33
N LEU A 118 4.01 12.45 -0.82
CA LEU A 118 3.43 11.77 -1.98
C LEU A 118 3.19 10.28 -1.70
N ALA A 119 4.10 9.62 -0.99
CA ALA A 119 3.93 8.22 -0.64
C ALA A 119 2.77 8.01 0.35
N ARG A 120 2.53 8.95 1.28
CA ARG A 120 1.35 8.97 2.16
C ARG A 120 0.06 9.21 1.37
N ALA A 121 0.04 10.18 0.46
CA ALA A 121 -1.12 10.40 -0.41
C ALA A 121 -1.43 9.15 -1.26
N ALA A 122 -0.39 8.48 -1.78
CA ALA A 122 -0.54 7.21 -2.50
C ALA A 122 -1.09 6.09 -1.62
N GLN A 123 -0.69 6.01 -0.35
CA GLN A 123 -1.25 5.07 0.62
C GLN A 123 -2.73 5.35 0.89
N GLU A 124 -3.10 6.60 1.13
CA GLU A 124 -4.49 7.01 1.37
C GLU A 124 -5.39 6.69 0.18
N GLU A 125 -4.94 7.02 -1.03
CA GLU A 125 -5.70 6.74 -2.25
C GLU A 125 -5.80 5.23 -2.51
N SER A 126 -4.75 4.47 -2.20
CA SER A 126 -4.79 3.00 -2.25
C SER A 126 -5.79 2.40 -1.26
N ALA A 127 -5.89 2.95 -0.04
CA ALA A 127 -6.87 2.53 0.96
C ALA A 127 -8.31 2.83 0.51
N ARG A 128 -8.53 4.00 -0.12
CA ARG A 128 -9.83 4.34 -0.74
C ARG A 128 -10.19 3.38 -1.88
N ALA A 129 -9.25 3.07 -2.76
CA ALA A 129 -9.46 2.09 -3.83
C ALA A 129 -9.79 0.69 -3.29
N ALA A 130 -9.13 0.27 -2.21
CA ALA A 130 -9.42 -0.99 -1.54
C ALA A 130 -10.81 -1.00 -0.89
N HIS A 131 -11.21 0.11 -0.27
CA HIS A 131 -12.57 0.27 0.26
C HIS A 131 -13.63 0.16 -0.85
N ALA A 132 -13.50 0.95 -1.92
CA ALA A 132 -14.42 0.92 -3.06
C ALA A 132 -14.51 -0.48 -3.70
N SER A 133 -13.38 -1.19 -3.81
CA SER A 133 -13.35 -2.55 -4.35
C SER A 133 -14.07 -3.57 -3.45
N ARG A 134 -13.96 -3.42 -2.12
CA ARG A 134 -14.71 -4.26 -1.16
C ARG A 134 -16.20 -3.99 -1.21
N GLU A 135 -16.61 -2.72 -1.33
CA GLU A 135 -18.02 -2.36 -1.54
C GLU A 135 -18.56 -2.95 -2.85
N ALA A 136 -17.81 -2.86 -3.94
CA ALA A 136 -18.20 -3.44 -5.22
C ALA A 136 -18.35 -4.96 -5.16
N LEU A 137 -17.48 -5.65 -4.42
CA LEU A 137 -17.63 -7.08 -4.14
C LEU A 137 -18.91 -7.37 -3.34
N ALA A 138 -19.19 -6.61 -2.27
CA ALA A 138 -20.40 -6.80 -1.47
C ALA A 138 -21.67 -6.61 -2.32
N ARG A 139 -21.70 -5.62 -3.21
CA ARG A 139 -22.81 -5.45 -4.17
C ARG A 139 -22.91 -6.59 -5.16
N ALA A 140 -21.78 -7.10 -5.66
CA ALA A 140 -21.78 -8.24 -6.56
C ALA A 140 -22.29 -9.53 -5.87
N GLU A 141 -22.00 -9.73 -4.59
CA GLU A 141 -22.54 -10.82 -3.78
C GLU A 141 -24.04 -10.68 -3.57
N GLU A 142 -24.51 -9.47 -3.25
CA GLU A 142 -25.94 -9.17 -3.17
C GLU A 142 -26.66 -9.44 -4.51
N SER A 143 -26.06 -9.03 -5.63
CA SER A 143 -26.61 -9.28 -6.96
C SER A 143 -26.74 -10.77 -7.27
N VAL A 144 -25.77 -11.60 -6.86
CA VAL A 144 -25.89 -13.06 -6.98
C VAL A 144 -27.07 -13.60 -6.17
N ASN A 145 -27.23 -13.13 -4.93
CA ASN A 145 -28.32 -13.57 -4.06
C ASN A 145 -29.69 -13.16 -4.62
N ARG A 146 -29.83 -11.92 -5.08
CA ARG A 146 -31.05 -11.40 -5.70
C ARG A 146 -31.38 -12.10 -7.01
N ALA A 147 -30.39 -12.38 -7.85
CA ALA A 147 -30.58 -13.15 -9.08
C ALA A 147 -31.08 -14.59 -8.85
N ALA A 148 -30.92 -15.14 -7.63
CA ALA A 148 -31.37 -16.48 -7.28
C ALA A 148 -32.75 -16.52 -6.60
N GLN A 149 -33.19 -15.43 -5.95
CA GLN A 149 -34.34 -15.45 -5.03
C GLN A 149 -35.37 -14.34 -5.28
N ALA A 150 -35.01 -13.28 -6.01
CA ALA A 150 -35.81 -12.08 -6.12
C ALA A 150 -36.57 -11.99 -7.46
N SER A 151 -37.49 -11.02 -7.53
CA SER A 151 -38.16 -10.66 -8.78
C SER A 151 -37.15 -10.14 -9.82
N LYS A 152 -37.55 -10.17 -11.10
CA LYS A 152 -36.72 -9.66 -12.20
C LYS A 152 -36.27 -8.22 -11.97
N GLU A 153 -37.16 -7.36 -11.47
CA GLU A 153 -36.89 -5.95 -11.20
C GLU A 153 -35.85 -5.76 -10.10
N GLU A 154 -35.98 -6.50 -8.98
CA GLU A 154 -34.99 -6.46 -7.89
C GLU A 154 -33.60 -6.97 -8.34
N ALA A 155 -33.56 -8.04 -9.14
CA ALA A 155 -32.32 -8.57 -9.68
C ALA A 155 -31.64 -7.56 -10.63
N GLU A 156 -32.41 -6.84 -11.44
CA GLU A 156 -31.93 -5.78 -12.33
C GLU A 156 -31.41 -4.56 -11.56
N GLN A 157 -32.10 -4.13 -10.50
CA GLN A 157 -31.62 -3.06 -9.62
C GLN A 157 -30.32 -3.44 -8.92
N ALA A 158 -30.21 -4.67 -8.38
CA ALA A 158 -28.98 -5.13 -7.74
C ALA A 158 -27.81 -5.25 -8.73
N ALA A 159 -28.07 -5.70 -9.96
CA ALA A 159 -27.07 -5.72 -11.02
C ALA A 159 -26.62 -4.30 -11.42
N GLN A 160 -27.54 -3.34 -11.45
CA GLN A 160 -27.23 -1.94 -11.72
C GLN A 160 -26.37 -1.31 -10.62
N ALA A 161 -26.74 -1.51 -9.36
CA ALA A 161 -25.95 -1.06 -8.21
C ALA A 161 -24.55 -1.69 -8.20
N THR A 162 -24.42 -2.94 -8.64
CA THR A 162 -23.13 -3.63 -8.81
C THR A 162 -22.28 -2.96 -9.90
N ARG A 163 -22.88 -2.62 -11.05
CA ARG A 163 -22.18 -1.91 -12.14
C ARG A 163 -21.61 -0.58 -11.66
N GLU A 164 -22.44 0.22 -10.99
CA GLU A 164 -22.03 1.53 -10.48
C GLU A 164 -20.92 1.42 -9.43
N ALA A 165 -20.99 0.43 -8.55
CA ALA A 165 -19.95 0.20 -7.56
C ALA A 165 -18.63 -0.26 -8.22
N LEU A 166 -18.69 -1.08 -9.26
CA LEU A 166 -17.51 -1.51 -10.02
C LEU A 166 -16.89 -0.37 -10.83
N ASP A 167 -17.69 0.53 -11.39
CA ASP A 167 -17.19 1.72 -12.07
C ASP A 167 -16.48 2.65 -11.08
N LYS A 168 -17.07 2.89 -9.89
CA LYS A 168 -16.41 3.64 -8.80
C LYS A 168 -15.11 2.98 -8.35
N ALA A 169 -15.09 1.65 -8.26
CA ALA A 169 -13.88 0.91 -7.90
C ALA A 169 -12.78 1.05 -8.98
N ASP A 170 -13.12 1.00 -10.28
CA ASP A 170 -12.17 1.26 -11.38
C ASP A 170 -11.61 2.69 -11.31
N GLU A 171 -12.47 3.69 -11.11
CA GLU A 171 -12.05 5.09 -10.98
C GLU A 171 -11.12 5.32 -9.79
N ALA A 172 -11.50 4.82 -8.60
CA ALA A 172 -10.65 4.91 -7.41
C ALA A 172 -9.31 4.19 -7.61
N MET A 173 -9.32 3.05 -8.31
CA MET A 173 -8.11 2.31 -8.60
C MET A 173 -7.16 3.06 -9.55
N ARG A 174 -7.69 3.73 -10.57
CA ARG A 174 -6.89 4.58 -11.46
C ARG A 174 -6.28 5.76 -10.73
N SER A 175 -7.04 6.39 -9.84
CA SER A 175 -6.53 7.46 -8.97
C SER A 175 -5.39 6.96 -8.08
N ALA A 176 -5.57 5.80 -7.44
CA ALA A 176 -4.53 5.17 -6.62
C ALA A 176 -3.29 4.82 -7.44
N ALA A 177 -3.47 4.23 -8.62
CA ALA A 177 -2.37 3.88 -9.51
C ALA A 177 -1.58 5.10 -9.97
N LYS A 178 -2.26 6.22 -10.26
CA LYS A 178 -1.62 7.50 -10.58
C LYS A 178 -0.83 8.04 -9.39
N ALA A 179 -1.43 8.10 -8.20
CA ALA A 179 -0.76 8.59 -7.00
C ALA A 179 0.50 7.75 -6.66
N VAL A 180 0.41 6.43 -6.81
CA VAL A 180 1.54 5.51 -6.63
C VAL A 180 2.62 5.72 -7.68
N ALA A 181 2.24 5.97 -8.94
CA ALA A 181 3.20 6.28 -10.00
C ALA A 181 3.95 7.58 -9.72
N ASP A 182 3.25 8.63 -9.29
CA ASP A 182 3.83 9.94 -8.93
C ASP A 182 4.79 9.82 -7.73
N ALA A 183 4.36 9.13 -6.66
CA ALA A 183 5.19 8.85 -5.50
C ALA A 183 6.44 8.03 -5.84
N SER A 184 6.28 7.04 -6.72
CA SER A 184 7.39 6.20 -7.19
C SER A 184 8.38 6.99 -8.03
N ALA A 185 7.89 7.81 -8.96
CA ALA A 185 8.73 8.69 -9.78
C ALA A 185 9.54 9.64 -8.89
N ARG A 186 8.90 10.28 -7.91
CA ARG A 186 9.58 11.18 -6.98
C ARG A 186 10.63 10.49 -6.13
N THR A 187 10.33 9.28 -5.64
CA THR A 187 11.30 8.47 -4.88
C THR A 187 12.53 8.15 -5.73
N LEU A 188 12.35 7.78 -6.99
CA LEU A 188 13.47 7.50 -7.90
C LEU A 188 14.26 8.76 -8.26
N GLU A 189 13.62 9.92 -8.37
CA GLU A 189 14.32 11.20 -8.56
C GLU A 189 15.17 11.58 -7.36
N ALA A 190 14.62 11.48 -6.14
CA ALA A 190 15.34 11.75 -4.90
C ALA A 190 16.57 10.84 -4.78
N MET A 191 16.43 9.55 -5.11
CA MET A 191 17.57 8.61 -5.18
C MET A 191 18.64 9.06 -6.17
N LYS A 192 18.26 9.51 -7.38
CA LYS A 192 19.22 9.98 -8.40
C LYS A 192 19.95 11.25 -7.97
N ARG A 193 19.24 12.22 -7.37
CA ARG A 193 19.85 13.45 -6.86
C ARG A 193 20.85 13.15 -5.75
N ALA A 194 20.48 12.27 -4.83
CA ALA A 194 21.32 11.90 -3.71
C ALA A 194 22.54 11.04 -4.09
N ALA A 195 22.56 10.48 -5.32
CA ALA A 195 23.70 9.75 -5.89
C ALA A 195 24.60 10.63 -6.78
N ARG A 196 24.23 11.89 -7.05
CA ARG A 196 25.08 12.83 -7.80
C ARG A 196 26.13 13.41 -6.84
N PRO A 197 27.44 13.28 -7.13
CA PRO A 197 28.47 13.90 -6.30
C PRO A 197 28.35 15.43 -6.35
N ALA A 198 28.42 16.08 -5.20
CA ALA A 198 28.52 17.53 -5.07
C ALA A 198 29.87 17.99 -5.66
N GLY A 199 29.92 18.20 -6.97
CA GLY A 199 31.17 18.55 -7.66
C GLY A 199 31.03 18.90 -9.14
N GLN A 200 29.80 19.10 -9.65
CA GLN A 200 29.57 19.63 -11.00
C GLN A 200 28.79 20.95 -10.95
N GLU A 201 29.20 21.87 -10.08
CA GLU A 201 29.04 23.30 -10.36
C GLU A 201 30.42 23.80 -10.83
N LYS A 202 30.66 23.67 -12.14
CA LYS A 202 31.71 24.44 -12.81
C LYS A 202 31.09 25.74 -13.31
N LYS A 203 31.36 26.84 -12.63
CA LYS A 203 31.94 28.05 -13.24
C LYS A 203 32.40 29.02 -12.16
#